data_AF-A0A2D4I4L7-F1
#
_entry.id   AF-A0A2D4I4L7-F1
#
_cell.length_a   1.000
_cell.length_b   1.000
_cell.length_c   1.000
_cell.angle_alpha   90.00
_cell.angle_beta   90.00
_cell.angle_gamma   90.00
#
_symmetry.space_group_name_H-M   'P 1'
#
loop_
_entity.id
_entity.type
_entity.pdbx_description
1 polymer ?
#
loop_
_entity_poly.entity_id
_entity_poly.type
_entity_poly.pdbx_seq_one_letter_code
_entity_poly.pdbx_strand_id
1 'polypeptide(L)'
;ADGEETDPRPVLAEVLGSVVWKKMSDCLICDCLVHSIPSNSSQLAQYKEVIKATEDFEKALKDMKFLPEDSMDLLTYARNVNCHFANKKCQDVIVAARNLMTSEIHNTVKVTPDSLLTLPSLPASGAGDQSKLPEEPELLCKQVTNLENKTRLSRQTFSFPTCRISDSVQRLMALAYQTLQEASASTDQCCIQLFYLVRNIFHLFCDVVPMYHKENLQKLPQLAAIHHNNCMYIAHHLLTL
;
A
#
# COMPACT_ATOMS: atom_id res chain seq x y z
N ALA A 1 49.84 -48.78 -16.66
CA ALA A 1 48.57 -48.07 -16.89
C ALA A 1 48.33 -47.28 -15.62
N ASP A 2 49.21 -46.30 -15.34
CA ASP A 2 49.21 -44.97 -15.96
C ASP A 2 47.84 -44.31 -15.86
N GLY A 3 47.83 -43.22 -15.09
CA GLY A 3 46.63 -42.58 -14.58
C GLY A 3 46.02 -41.59 -15.56
N GLU A 4 44.75 -41.33 -15.34
CA GLU A 4 44.14 -40.05 -15.68
C GLU A 4 43.85 -39.33 -14.37
N GLU A 5 44.87 -38.63 -13.85
CA GLU A 5 44.61 -37.44 -13.03
C GLU A 5 43.96 -36.42 -13.95
N THR A 6 42.64 -36.28 -13.87
CA THR A 6 41.92 -35.12 -14.41
C THR A 6 42.38 -33.90 -13.63
N ASP A 7 43.40 -33.24 -14.17
CA ASP A 7 43.93 -31.95 -13.76
C ASP A 7 42.78 -30.96 -13.48
N PRO A 8 42.61 -30.44 -12.25
CA PRO A 8 41.52 -29.56 -11.87
C PRO A 8 41.83 -28.12 -12.31
N ARG A 9 42.19 -27.93 -13.59
CA ARG A 9 42.36 -26.59 -14.14
C ARG A 9 40.97 -25.94 -14.23
N PRO A 10 40.73 -24.82 -13.52
CA PRO A 10 39.45 -24.15 -13.57
C PRO A 10 39.15 -23.75 -15.02
N VAL A 11 37.91 -23.97 -15.43
CA VAL A 11 37.47 -23.61 -16.79
C VAL A 11 37.63 -22.09 -16.93
N LEU A 12 38.11 -21.60 -18.08
CA LEU A 12 38.34 -20.15 -18.29
C LEU A 12 37.11 -19.30 -17.89
N ALA A 13 35.90 -19.84 -18.12
CA ALA A 13 34.63 -19.23 -17.71
C ALA A 13 34.50 -19.04 -16.19
N GLU A 14 34.95 -20.00 -15.37
CA GLU A 14 34.92 -19.92 -13.90
C GLU A 14 35.85 -18.82 -13.39
N VAL A 15 37.06 -18.73 -13.95
CA VAL A 15 38.04 -17.69 -13.58
C VAL A 15 37.50 -16.31 -13.96
N LEU A 16 37.00 -16.16 -15.19
CA LEU A 16 36.44 -14.90 -15.66
C LEU A 16 35.22 -14.47 -14.83
N GLY A 17 34.32 -15.42 -14.53
CA GLY A 17 33.17 -15.23 -13.67
C GLY A 17 33.55 -14.72 -12.29
N SER A 18 34.52 -15.36 -11.63
CA SER A 18 34.97 -14.96 -10.29
C SER A 18 35.52 -13.53 -10.20
N VAL A 19 36.08 -13.01 -11.30
CA VAL A 19 36.68 -11.66 -11.36
C VAL A 19 35.66 -10.59 -11.77
N VAL A 20 34.78 -10.91 -12.72
CA VAL A 20 33.91 -9.92 -13.37
C VAL A 20 32.51 -9.89 -12.77
N TRP A 21 31.99 -11.03 -12.28
CA TRP A 21 30.58 -11.18 -11.92
C TRP A 21 30.09 -10.11 -10.95
N LYS A 22 30.82 -9.86 -9.86
CA LYS A 22 30.38 -8.88 -8.84
C LYS A 22 30.14 -7.49 -9.41
N LYS A 23 31.05 -7.00 -10.27
CA LYS A 23 30.87 -5.69 -10.92
C LYS A 23 29.75 -5.72 -11.95
N MET A 24 29.63 -6.83 -12.69
CA MET A 24 28.60 -7.01 -13.70
C MET A 24 27.21 -7.09 -13.08
N SER A 25 27.04 -7.84 -11.99
CA SER A 25 25.78 -7.94 -11.26
C SER A 25 25.35 -6.58 -10.70
N ASP A 26 26.29 -5.82 -10.12
CA ASP A 26 26.02 -4.47 -9.62
C ASP A 26 25.55 -3.53 -10.74
N CYS A 27 26.17 -3.58 -11.92
CA CYS A 27 25.74 -2.78 -13.08
C CYS A 27 24.37 -3.24 -13.61
N LEU A 28 24.13 -4.55 -13.71
CA LEU A 28 22.83 -5.07 -14.14
C LEU A 28 21.72 -4.69 -13.17
N ILE A 29 22.00 -4.67 -11.86
CA ILE A 29 21.04 -4.20 -10.86
C ILE A 29 20.78 -2.70 -11.04
N CYS A 30 21.83 -1.87 -11.02
CA CYS A 30 21.70 -0.41 -11.01
C CYS A 30 21.14 0.15 -12.33
N ASP A 31 21.60 -0.36 -13.47
CA ASP A 31 21.34 0.22 -14.78
C ASP A 31 20.23 -0.50 -15.56
N CYS A 32 19.72 -1.63 -15.06
CA CYS A 32 18.64 -2.38 -15.71
C CYS A 32 17.50 -2.72 -14.74
N LEU A 33 17.75 -3.54 -13.72
CA LEU A 33 16.68 -4.07 -12.86
C LEU A 33 16.00 -2.96 -12.03
N VAL A 34 16.72 -1.94 -11.55
CA VAL A 34 16.14 -0.80 -10.83
C VAL A 34 15.08 -0.06 -11.67
N HIS A 35 15.34 0.11 -12.97
CA HIS A 35 14.41 0.81 -13.87
C HIS A 35 13.19 -0.03 -14.25
N SER A 36 13.25 -1.35 -14.04
CA SER A 36 12.13 -2.26 -14.27
C SER A 36 11.14 -2.32 -13.12
N ILE A 37 11.43 -1.69 -11.96
CA ILE A 37 10.54 -1.69 -10.79
C ILE A 37 9.21 -1.01 -11.16
N PRO A 38 8.07 -1.71 -10.99
CA PRO A 38 6.74 -1.18 -11.30
C PRO A 38 6.43 0.11 -10.55
N SER A 39 5.56 0.96 -11.11
CA SER A 39 5.08 2.16 -10.40
C SER A 39 3.64 2.00 -9.86
N ASN A 40 2.96 0.89 -10.19
CA ASN A 40 1.62 0.57 -9.70
C ASN A 40 1.45 -0.94 -9.48
N SER A 41 0.52 -1.31 -8.58
CA SER A 41 0.24 -2.71 -8.21
C SER A 41 -0.20 -3.57 -9.42
N SER A 42 -0.88 -2.97 -10.41
CA SER A 42 -1.25 -3.66 -11.66
C SER A 42 -0.07 -4.12 -12.51
N GLN A 43 1.04 -3.39 -12.52
CA GLN A 43 2.27 -3.74 -13.24
C GLN A 43 3.12 -4.76 -12.46
N LEU A 44 2.85 -4.99 -11.17
CA LEU A 44 3.54 -6.00 -10.38
C LEU A 44 3.31 -7.42 -10.91
N ALA A 45 2.12 -7.67 -11.47
CA ALA A 45 1.81 -8.94 -12.12
C ALA A 45 2.71 -9.19 -13.34
N GLN A 46 3.03 -8.14 -14.10
CA GLN A 46 3.91 -8.20 -15.28
C GLN A 46 5.38 -8.39 -14.89
N TYR A 47 5.78 -7.90 -13.71
CA TYR A 47 7.14 -8.09 -13.21
C TYR A 47 7.51 -9.56 -12.96
N LYS A 48 6.53 -10.46 -12.83
CA LYS A 48 6.80 -11.92 -12.80
C LYS A 48 7.59 -12.39 -14.03
N GLU A 49 7.39 -11.75 -15.18
CA GLU A 49 8.16 -12.04 -16.40
C GLU A 49 9.64 -11.65 -16.24
N VAL A 50 9.91 -10.52 -15.59
CA VAL A 50 11.28 -10.06 -15.29
C VAL A 50 11.97 -11.01 -14.32
N ILE A 51 11.26 -11.48 -13.28
CA ILE A 51 11.79 -12.48 -12.34
C ILE A 51 12.16 -13.77 -13.09
N LYS A 52 11.27 -14.24 -13.97
CA LYS A 52 11.52 -15.46 -14.76
C LYS A 52 12.69 -15.28 -15.72
N ALA A 53 12.76 -14.17 -16.45
CA ALA A 53 13.87 -13.88 -17.34
C ALA A 53 15.21 -13.77 -16.59
N THR A 54 15.20 -13.24 -15.37
CA THR A 54 16.38 -13.18 -14.49
C THR A 54 16.82 -14.56 -14.03
N GLU A 55 15.86 -15.43 -13.67
CA GLU A 55 16.12 -16.82 -13.30
C GLU A 55 16.69 -17.64 -14.47
N ASP A 56 16.10 -17.49 -15.66
CA ASP A 56 16.59 -18.15 -16.88
C ASP A 56 18.00 -17.66 -17.26
N PHE A 57 18.30 -16.37 -17.07
CA PHE A 57 19.62 -15.80 -17.29
C PHE A 57 20.68 -16.33 -16.31
N GLU A 58 20.40 -16.34 -15.01
CA GLU A 58 21.32 -16.91 -14.01
C GLU A 58 21.55 -18.41 -14.26
N LYS A 59 20.49 -19.15 -14.63
CA LYS A 59 20.62 -20.57 -14.98
C LYS A 59 21.53 -20.79 -16.18
N ALA A 60 21.37 -20.00 -17.24
CA ALA A 60 22.26 -20.09 -18.41
C ALA A 60 23.73 -19.82 -18.05
N LEU A 61 23.99 -18.88 -17.14
CA LEU A 61 25.34 -18.59 -16.66
C LEU A 61 25.92 -19.70 -15.77
N LYS A 62 25.08 -20.38 -14.98
CA LYS A 62 25.48 -21.58 -14.21
C LYS A 62 25.79 -22.76 -15.12
N ASP A 63 24.95 -22.99 -16.13
CA ASP A 63 25.17 -24.05 -17.13
C ASP A 63 26.52 -23.86 -17.87
N MET A 64 26.93 -22.60 -18.08
CA MET A 64 28.24 -22.24 -18.65
C MET A 64 29.41 -22.31 -17.65
N LYS A 65 29.15 -22.68 -16.38
CA LYS A 65 30.09 -22.59 -15.25
C LYS A 65 30.69 -21.20 -15.05
N PHE A 66 29.99 -20.16 -15.49
CA PHE A 66 30.40 -18.77 -15.26
C PHE A 66 30.10 -18.35 -13.82
N LEU A 67 29.13 -19.00 -13.19
CA LEU A 67 28.67 -18.73 -11.83
C LEU A 67 28.78 -19.95 -10.93
N PRO A 68 29.09 -19.75 -9.62
CA PRO A 68 28.88 -20.79 -8.62
C PRO A 68 27.41 -21.18 -8.54
N GLU A 69 27.12 -22.46 -8.27
CA GLU A 69 25.76 -22.99 -8.09
C GLU A 69 24.95 -22.21 -7.05
N ASP A 70 25.62 -21.72 -5.99
CA ASP A 70 24.99 -20.98 -4.89
C ASP A 70 24.74 -19.49 -5.18
N SER A 71 25.25 -18.96 -6.30
CA SER A 71 25.03 -17.54 -6.62
C SER A 71 23.58 -17.29 -7.03
N MET A 72 22.97 -16.28 -6.43
CA MET A 72 21.59 -15.87 -6.71
C MET A 72 21.45 -14.35 -6.62
N ASP A 73 22.50 -13.60 -6.95
CA ASP A 73 22.57 -12.15 -6.67
C ASP A 73 21.46 -11.36 -7.39
N LEU A 74 21.25 -11.63 -8.68
CA LEU A 74 20.23 -10.96 -9.48
C LEU A 74 18.84 -11.48 -9.14
N LEU A 75 18.69 -12.79 -8.95
CA LEU A 75 17.41 -13.40 -8.62
C LEU A 75 16.94 -13.01 -7.21
N THR A 76 17.86 -12.84 -6.26
CA THR A 76 17.56 -12.32 -4.92
C THR A 76 17.09 -10.88 -5.00
N TYR A 77 17.74 -10.04 -5.82
CA TYR A 77 17.29 -8.68 -6.07
C TYR A 77 15.90 -8.65 -6.73
N ALA A 78 15.72 -9.40 -7.81
CA ALA A 78 14.46 -9.47 -8.56
C ALA A 78 13.31 -10.00 -7.70
N ARG A 79 13.55 -10.97 -6.81
CA ARG A 79 12.54 -11.48 -5.86
C ARG A 79 12.20 -10.45 -4.77
N ASN A 80 13.16 -9.60 -4.39
CA ASN A 80 12.96 -8.49 -3.45
C ASN A 80 12.36 -7.22 -4.09
N VAL A 81 12.01 -7.24 -5.38
CA VAL A 81 11.31 -6.13 -6.04
C VAL A 81 10.07 -5.67 -5.28
N ASN A 82 9.34 -6.59 -4.64
CA ASN A 82 8.14 -6.28 -3.88
C ASN A 82 8.44 -5.31 -2.74
N CYS A 83 9.59 -5.47 -2.09
CA CYS A 83 10.07 -4.56 -1.05
C CYS A 83 10.44 -3.20 -1.63
N HIS A 84 11.12 -3.16 -2.78
CA HIS A 84 11.47 -1.89 -3.44
C HIS A 84 10.23 -1.13 -3.94
N PHE A 85 9.28 -1.84 -4.54
CA PHE A 85 7.98 -1.33 -4.95
C PHE A 85 7.22 -0.75 -3.75
N ALA A 86 7.08 -1.54 -2.69
CA ALA A 86 6.36 -1.12 -1.49
C ALA A 86 7.02 0.09 -0.82
N ASN A 87 8.35 0.14 -0.75
CA ASN A 87 9.09 1.30 -0.24
C ASN A 87 8.84 2.56 -1.08
N LYS A 88 8.96 2.46 -2.41
CA LYS A 88 8.70 3.59 -3.32
C LYS A 88 7.27 4.08 -3.19
N LYS A 89 6.31 3.15 -3.15
CA LYS A 89 4.89 3.46 -2.95
C LYS A 89 4.64 4.16 -1.62
N CYS A 90 5.25 3.68 -0.53
CA CYS A 90 5.16 4.33 0.77
C CYS A 90 5.67 5.76 0.71
N GLN A 91 6.80 5.99 0.04
CA GLN A 91 7.36 7.33 -0.14
C GLN A 91 6.39 8.26 -0.89
N ASP A 92 5.85 7.81 -2.03
CA ASP A 92 4.92 8.61 -2.84
C ASP A 92 3.65 8.98 -2.07
N VAL A 93 3.07 8.02 -1.35
CA VAL A 93 1.89 8.24 -0.50
C VAL A 93 2.19 9.19 0.65
N ILE A 94 3.32 9.06 1.33
CA ILE A 94 3.73 10.00 2.39
C ILE A 94 3.88 11.41 1.83
N VAL A 95 4.52 11.58 0.67
CA VAL A 95 4.70 12.89 0.04
C VAL A 95 3.34 13.50 -0.30
N ALA A 96 2.43 12.72 -0.91
CA ALA A 96 1.08 13.17 -1.21
C ALA A 96 0.31 13.58 0.05
N ALA A 97 0.37 12.77 1.11
CA ALA A 97 -0.26 13.05 2.40
C ALA A 97 0.27 14.36 3.01
N ARG A 98 1.60 14.56 2.98
CA ARG A 98 2.24 15.76 3.50
C ARG A 98 1.83 17.02 2.74
N ASN A 99 1.74 16.95 1.41
CA ASN A 99 1.26 18.05 0.57
C ASN A 99 -0.20 18.42 0.90
N LEU A 100 -1.06 17.42 1.19
CA LEU A 100 -2.43 17.68 1.65
C LEU A 100 -2.47 18.35 3.03
N MET A 101 -1.62 17.91 3.96
CA MET A 101 -1.53 18.50 5.31
C MET A 101 -1.07 19.96 5.31
N THR A 102 -0.18 20.33 4.39
CA THR A 102 0.33 21.71 4.27
C THR A 102 -0.48 22.58 3.31
N SER A 103 -1.48 22.01 2.63
CA SER A 103 -2.41 22.76 1.78
C SER A 103 -3.32 23.68 2.61
N GLU A 104 -3.87 24.71 1.95
CA GLU A 104 -4.74 25.68 2.60
C GLU A 104 -6.04 25.04 3.10
N ILE A 105 -6.40 25.30 4.36
CA ILE A 105 -7.53 24.66 5.04
C ILE A 105 -8.88 25.39 4.85
N HIS A 106 -8.90 26.53 4.15
CA HIS A 106 -10.09 27.37 4.00
C HIS A 106 -11.12 26.80 3.00
N ASN A 107 -10.66 26.00 2.02
CA ASN A 107 -11.55 25.31 1.10
C ASN A 107 -12.22 24.15 1.83
N THR A 108 -13.54 24.22 1.94
CA THR A 108 -14.31 23.27 2.74
C THR A 108 -15.39 22.57 1.93
N VAL A 109 -15.72 21.36 2.33
CA VAL A 109 -16.78 20.53 1.79
C VAL A 109 -17.76 20.19 2.90
N LYS A 110 -19.06 20.07 2.56
CA LYS A 110 -20.08 19.65 3.51
C LYS A 110 -20.14 18.13 3.51
N VAL A 111 -20.04 17.53 4.69
CA VAL A 111 -20.25 16.09 4.90
C VAL A 111 -21.55 15.88 5.66
N THR A 112 -22.28 14.82 5.30
CA THR A 112 -23.52 14.40 5.96
C THR A 112 -23.36 12.97 6.48
N PRO A 113 -24.22 12.50 7.40
CA PRO A 113 -24.27 11.10 7.84
C PRO A 113 -24.27 10.09 6.69
N ASP A 114 -24.91 10.44 5.58
CA ASP A 114 -25.06 9.59 4.39
C ASP A 114 -23.91 9.75 3.37
N SER A 115 -23.01 10.72 3.57
CA SER A 115 -21.75 10.81 2.81
C SER A 115 -20.78 9.73 3.28
N LEU A 116 -21.13 8.48 3.04
CA LEU A 116 -20.16 7.40 3.09
C LEU A 116 -19.23 7.60 1.89
N LEU A 117 -17.95 7.86 2.15
CA LEU A 117 -16.90 7.48 1.21
C LEU A 117 -17.22 6.04 0.84
N THR A 118 -17.34 5.73 -0.45
CA THR A 118 -17.83 4.43 -0.94
C THR A 118 -16.93 3.34 -0.37
N LEU A 119 -17.33 2.77 0.77
CA LEU A 119 -16.58 1.72 1.43
C LEU A 119 -16.57 0.54 0.46
N PRO A 120 -15.41 -0.04 0.14
CA PRO A 120 -15.36 -1.27 -0.63
C PRO A 120 -16.25 -2.29 0.08
N SER A 121 -17.26 -2.80 -0.63
CA SER A 121 -18.12 -3.85 -0.09
C SER A 121 -17.24 -5.03 0.30
N LEU A 122 -17.33 -5.46 1.57
CA LEU A 122 -16.72 -6.70 2.00
C LEU A 122 -17.17 -7.81 1.05
N PRO A 123 -16.26 -8.67 0.55
CA PRO A 123 -16.66 -9.82 -0.26
C PRO A 123 -17.68 -10.63 0.55
N ALA A 124 -18.84 -10.85 -0.04
CA ALA A 124 -19.88 -11.68 0.56
C ALA A 124 -19.25 -13.04 0.91
N SER A 125 -19.31 -13.40 2.18
CA SER A 125 -18.89 -14.73 2.64
C SER A 125 -19.72 -15.76 1.88
N GLY A 126 -19.09 -16.42 0.90
CA GLY A 126 -19.72 -17.41 0.05
C GLY A 126 -19.80 -18.75 0.75
N ALA A 127 -20.99 -19.11 1.23
CA ALA A 127 -21.43 -20.50 1.31
C ALA A 127 -22.96 -20.55 1.18
N GLY A 128 -23.46 -20.95 0.00
CA GLY A 128 -24.78 -21.57 -0.14
C GLY A 128 -25.88 -20.80 -0.88
N ASP A 129 -25.91 -21.05 -2.19
CA ASP A 129 -27.10 -21.28 -3.03
C ASP A 129 -27.94 -20.12 -3.60
N GLN A 130 -28.39 -20.35 -4.83
CA GLN A 130 -28.84 -19.36 -5.82
C GLN A 130 -30.29 -18.91 -5.64
N SER A 131 -30.58 -17.61 -5.86
CA SER A 131 -31.76 -17.17 -6.61
C SER A 131 -31.64 -15.69 -7.04
N LYS A 132 -32.27 -15.36 -8.16
CA LYS A 132 -32.18 -14.12 -8.96
C LYS A 132 -33.03 -12.95 -8.39
N LEU A 133 -32.46 -11.73 -8.43
CA LEU A 133 -32.97 -10.31 -8.63
C LEU A 133 -34.41 -9.91 -8.14
N PRO A 134 -34.72 -8.65 -7.69
CA PRO A 134 -34.08 -7.37 -8.04
C PRO A 134 -33.93 -6.29 -6.94
N GLU A 135 -33.33 -5.17 -7.38
CA GLU A 135 -33.08 -3.86 -6.77
C GLU A 135 -34.01 -3.40 -5.62
N GLU A 136 -33.39 -2.92 -4.53
CA GLU A 136 -33.78 -1.80 -3.61
C GLU A 136 -33.16 -2.03 -2.20
N PRO A 137 -32.53 -1.03 -1.55
CA PRO A 137 -31.71 -1.24 -0.34
C PRO A 137 -32.47 -1.15 0.99
N GLU A 138 -33.73 -1.61 1.08
CA GLU A 138 -34.56 -1.41 2.28
C GLU A 138 -34.70 -2.60 3.25
N LEU A 139 -34.16 -3.80 2.96
CA LEU A 139 -34.58 -5.01 3.69
C LEU A 139 -33.60 -5.65 4.68
N LEU A 140 -32.43 -5.08 4.95
CA LEU A 140 -31.39 -5.76 5.74
C LEU A 140 -31.54 -5.67 7.29
N CYS A 141 -32.71 -5.29 7.82
CA CYS A 141 -32.84 -4.99 9.26
C CYS A 141 -33.92 -5.75 10.03
N LYS A 142 -34.46 -6.87 9.49
CA LYS A 142 -35.58 -7.59 10.13
C LYS A 142 -35.24 -8.90 10.84
N GLN A 143 -33.99 -9.32 10.96
CA GLN A 143 -33.67 -10.58 11.65
C GLN A 143 -32.55 -10.43 12.68
N VAL A 144 -32.84 -9.73 13.77
CA VAL A 144 -32.22 -9.99 15.08
C VAL A 144 -33.35 -9.97 16.12
N THR A 145 -34.04 -11.08 16.24
CA THR A 145 -35.05 -11.31 17.28
C THR A 145 -34.37 -11.72 18.58
N ASN A 146 -34.79 -11.08 19.68
CA ASN A 146 -34.57 -11.44 21.08
C ASN A 146 -33.22 -11.12 21.75
N LEU A 147 -32.91 -9.82 21.86
CA LEU A 147 -32.41 -9.26 23.12
C LEU A 147 -33.08 -7.89 23.32
N GLU A 148 -34.30 -7.90 23.86
CA GLU A 148 -35.06 -6.70 24.18
C GLU A 148 -34.58 -6.08 25.50
N ASN A 149 -33.49 -5.32 25.43
CA ASN A 149 -33.27 -4.24 26.38
C ASN A 149 -34.04 -3.01 25.89
N LYS A 150 -34.89 -2.43 26.75
CA LYS A 150 -35.82 -1.30 26.49
C LYS A 150 -35.14 0.05 26.16
N THR A 151 -33.90 0.04 25.70
CA THR A 151 -33.14 1.21 25.26
C THR A 151 -32.37 0.86 24.00
N ARG A 152 -33.08 0.55 22.91
CA ARG A 152 -32.45 0.49 21.59
C ARG A 152 -32.00 1.89 21.21
N LEU A 153 -30.69 2.05 21.08
CA LEU A 153 -30.09 3.26 20.50
C LEU A 153 -30.66 3.49 19.10
N SER A 154 -30.90 4.75 18.74
CA SER A 154 -31.34 5.10 17.38
C SER A 154 -30.33 4.57 16.35
N ARG A 155 -30.78 4.26 15.11
CA ARG A 155 -29.87 3.83 14.03
C ARG A 155 -28.77 4.85 13.74
N GLN A 156 -29.00 6.12 14.08
CA GLN A 156 -28.10 7.25 13.88
C GLN A 156 -27.19 7.56 15.08
N THR A 157 -27.21 6.75 16.14
CA THR A 157 -26.49 7.08 17.39
C THR A 157 -24.98 7.23 17.20
N PHE A 158 -24.40 6.48 16.26
CA PHE A 158 -22.99 6.57 15.90
C PHE A 158 -22.76 7.31 14.58
N SER A 159 -23.79 7.97 14.03
CA SER A 159 -23.63 8.71 12.77
C SER A 159 -22.79 9.97 12.97
N PHE A 160 -21.93 10.25 12.00
CA PHE A 160 -21.19 11.49 12.00
C PHE A 160 -22.12 12.68 11.73
N PRO A 161 -22.07 13.76 12.54
CA PRO A 161 -22.95 14.90 12.35
C PRO A 161 -22.66 15.62 11.03
N THR A 162 -23.67 16.30 10.51
CA THR A 162 -23.47 17.16 9.33
C THR A 162 -22.57 18.34 9.71
N CYS A 163 -21.41 18.46 9.07
CA CYS A 163 -20.49 19.58 9.30
C CYS A 163 -19.70 19.93 8.04
N ARG A 164 -18.81 20.92 8.14
CA ARG A 164 -17.85 21.27 7.09
C ARG A 164 -16.45 20.86 7.51
N ILE A 165 -15.76 20.15 6.63
CA ILE A 165 -14.36 19.76 6.76
C ILE A 165 -13.56 20.40 5.62
N SER A 166 -12.23 20.46 5.75
CA SER A 166 -11.36 20.90 4.68
C SER A 166 -11.33 19.89 3.53
N ASP A 167 -11.30 20.38 2.29
CA ASP A 167 -11.16 19.54 1.08
C ASP A 167 -9.90 18.67 1.14
N SER A 168 -8.80 19.22 1.70
CA SER A 168 -7.55 18.48 1.91
C SER A 168 -7.73 17.25 2.79
N VAL A 169 -8.60 17.30 3.80
CA VAL A 169 -8.88 16.18 4.72
C VAL A 169 -9.76 15.13 4.07
N GLN A 170 -10.73 15.54 3.24
CA GLN A 170 -11.51 14.59 2.44
C GLN A 170 -10.59 13.81 1.48
N ARG A 171 -9.67 14.48 0.80
CA ARG A 171 -8.67 13.84 -0.07
C ARG A 171 -7.69 12.97 0.72
N LEU A 172 -7.29 13.39 1.92
CA LEU A 172 -6.41 12.60 2.79
C LEU A 172 -7.06 11.28 3.20
N MET A 173 -8.36 11.32 3.54
CA MET A 173 -9.13 10.10 3.82
C MET A 173 -9.26 9.20 2.59
N ALA A 174 -9.54 9.78 1.41
CA ALA A 174 -9.59 9.01 0.17
C ALA A 174 -8.24 8.31 -0.14
N LEU A 175 -7.12 9.02 0.07
CA LEU A 175 -5.77 8.46 -0.07
C LEU A 175 -5.55 7.27 0.90
N ALA A 176 -5.99 7.40 2.16
CA ALA A 176 -5.90 6.32 3.14
C ALA A 176 -6.71 5.08 2.72
N TYR A 177 -7.97 5.25 2.32
CA TYR A 177 -8.81 4.15 1.84
C TYR A 177 -8.26 3.48 0.59
N GLN A 178 -7.79 4.26 -0.38
CA GLN A 178 -7.16 3.73 -1.59
C GLN A 178 -5.90 2.91 -1.25
N THR A 179 -5.10 3.39 -0.31
CA THR A 179 -3.89 2.69 0.15
C THR A 179 -4.23 1.37 0.85
N LEU A 180 -5.28 1.34 1.68
CA LEU A 180 -5.77 0.11 2.31
C LEU A 180 -6.38 -0.88 1.31
N GLN A 181 -7.12 -0.38 0.33
CA GLN A 181 -7.67 -1.22 -0.74
C GLN A 181 -6.56 -1.84 -1.58
N GLU A 182 -5.47 -1.11 -1.84
CA GLU A 182 -4.29 -1.65 -2.50
C GLU A 182 -3.55 -2.66 -1.60
N ALA A 183 -3.50 -2.42 -0.29
CA ALA A 183 -2.92 -3.35 0.68
C ALA A 183 -3.65 -4.71 0.67
N SER A 184 -4.98 -4.73 0.58
CA SER A 184 -5.77 -5.98 0.57
C SER A 184 -5.57 -6.81 -0.70
N ALA A 185 -5.11 -6.21 -1.79
CA ALA A 185 -4.79 -6.88 -3.04
C ALA A 185 -3.27 -7.17 -3.22
N SER A 186 -2.45 -6.82 -2.23
CA SER A 186 -0.98 -6.92 -2.30
C SER A 186 -0.43 -8.19 -1.64
N THR A 187 0.87 -8.46 -1.85
CA THR A 187 1.61 -9.51 -1.14
C THR A 187 1.72 -9.23 0.36
N ASP A 188 1.92 -10.26 1.18
CA ASP A 188 1.95 -10.14 2.66
C ASP A 188 2.87 -9.01 3.17
N GLN A 189 4.10 -8.95 2.64
CA GLN A 189 5.07 -7.94 3.04
C GLN A 189 4.64 -6.52 2.66
N CYS A 190 4.08 -6.35 1.45
CA CYS A 190 3.59 -5.05 0.97
C CYS A 190 2.32 -4.63 1.75
N CYS A 191 1.41 -5.57 2.02
CA CYS A 191 0.20 -5.35 2.80
C CYS A 191 0.51 -4.80 4.19
N ILE A 192 1.45 -5.43 4.91
CA ILE A 192 1.88 -4.97 6.24
C ILE A 192 2.44 -3.55 6.17
N GLN A 193 3.29 -3.26 5.19
CA GLN A 193 3.89 -1.93 5.04
C GLN A 193 2.84 -0.85 4.72
N LEU A 194 1.95 -1.11 3.77
CA LEU A 194 0.88 -0.18 3.39
C LEU A 194 -0.13 0.04 4.53
N PHE A 195 -0.42 -0.98 5.33
CA PHE A 195 -1.26 -0.84 6.51
C PHE A 195 -0.62 0.09 7.56
N TYR A 196 0.65 -0.14 7.92
CA TYR A 196 1.36 0.73 8.86
C TYR A 196 1.61 2.13 8.31
N LEU A 197 1.76 2.27 6.99
CA LEU A 197 1.85 3.55 6.31
C LEU A 197 0.58 4.37 6.56
N VAL A 198 -0.61 3.78 6.43
CA VAL A 198 -1.88 4.48 6.68
C VAL A 198 -1.96 4.97 8.13
N ARG A 199 -1.55 4.15 9.10
CA ARG A 199 -1.41 4.60 10.50
C ARG A 199 -0.45 5.80 10.61
N ASN A 200 0.69 5.73 9.93
CA ASN A 200 1.69 6.79 9.96
C ASN A 200 1.20 8.09 9.32
N ILE A 201 0.32 8.04 8.30
CA ILE A 201 -0.33 9.23 7.73
C ILE A 201 -1.10 9.99 8.81
N PHE A 202 -1.86 9.30 9.66
CA PHE A 202 -2.65 9.95 10.70
C PHE A 202 -1.82 10.42 11.89
N HIS A 203 -0.74 9.72 12.25
CA HIS A 203 0.25 10.28 13.18
C HIS A 203 0.87 11.56 12.62
N LEU A 204 1.29 11.55 11.36
CA LEU A 204 1.87 12.72 10.70
C LEU A 204 0.88 13.88 10.63
N PHE A 205 -0.41 13.61 10.42
CA PHE A 205 -1.46 14.63 10.45
C PHE A 205 -1.50 15.37 11.79
N CYS A 206 -1.47 14.62 12.91
CA CYS A 206 -1.50 15.18 14.26
C CYS A 206 -0.29 16.06 14.57
N ASP A 207 0.87 15.79 13.95
CA ASP A 207 2.07 16.58 14.17
C ASP A 207 2.18 17.77 13.20
N VAL A 208 1.96 17.53 11.90
CA VAL A 208 2.22 18.51 10.83
C VAL A 208 1.16 19.59 10.78
N VAL A 209 -0.13 19.25 10.86
CA VAL A 209 -1.20 20.24 10.65
C VAL A 209 -1.21 21.31 11.75
N PRO A 210 -1.17 20.95 13.05
CA PRO A 210 -1.12 21.94 14.13
C PRO A 210 0.17 22.76 14.13
N MET A 211 1.29 22.18 13.67
CA MET A 211 2.57 22.88 13.61
C MET A 211 2.61 23.88 12.44
N TYR A 212 2.23 23.45 11.23
CA TYR A 212 2.29 24.26 10.02
C TYR A 212 1.23 25.37 10.02
N HIS A 213 0.00 25.07 10.43
CA HIS A 213 -1.11 26.04 10.43
C HIS A 213 -1.26 26.80 11.75
N LYS A 214 -0.29 26.70 12.67
CA LYS A 214 -0.35 27.24 14.04
C LYS A 214 -0.87 28.67 14.09
N GLU A 215 -0.29 29.58 13.31
CA GLU A 215 -0.69 30.99 13.32
C GLU A 215 -2.13 31.19 12.83
N ASN A 216 -2.50 30.50 11.76
CA ASN A 216 -3.85 30.59 11.18
C ASN A 216 -4.90 30.06 12.16
N LEU A 217 -4.62 28.94 12.82
CA LEU A 217 -5.50 28.35 13.83
C LEU A 217 -5.63 29.24 15.08
N GLN A 218 -4.57 29.95 15.47
CA GLN A 218 -4.61 30.87 16.62
C GLN A 218 -5.31 32.20 16.30
N LYS A 219 -5.10 32.74 15.10
CA LYS A 219 -5.62 34.06 14.70
C LYS A 219 -7.06 34.00 14.19
N LEU A 220 -7.48 32.86 13.61
CA LEU A 220 -8.78 32.73 12.93
C LEU A 220 -9.63 31.62 13.58
N PRO A 221 -10.57 31.96 14.48
CA PRO A 221 -11.41 30.98 15.18
C PRO A 221 -12.20 30.05 14.24
N GLN A 222 -12.58 30.55 13.06
CA GLN A 222 -13.27 29.75 12.05
C GLN A 222 -12.39 28.58 11.56
N LEU A 223 -11.09 28.79 11.37
CA LEU A 223 -10.17 27.74 10.95
C LEU A 223 -9.91 26.72 12.07
N ALA A 224 -9.86 27.17 13.33
CA ALA A 224 -9.81 26.26 14.47
C ALA A 224 -11.06 25.36 14.56
N ALA A 225 -12.24 25.92 14.32
CA ALA A 225 -13.48 25.15 14.27
C ALA A 225 -13.49 24.13 13.11
N ILE A 226 -13.00 24.51 11.92
CA ILE A 226 -12.83 23.58 10.80
C ILE A 226 -11.82 22.48 11.14
N HIS A 227 -10.69 22.81 11.76
CA HIS A 227 -9.72 21.80 12.17
C HIS A 227 -10.28 20.84 13.23
N HIS A 228 -11.09 21.33 14.17
CA HIS A 228 -11.82 20.48 15.10
C HIS A 228 -12.74 19.50 14.35
N ASN A 229 -13.51 19.98 13.37
CA ASN A 229 -14.36 19.12 12.53
C ASN A 229 -13.52 18.09 11.75
N ASN A 230 -12.37 18.49 11.21
CA ASN A 230 -11.45 17.61 10.51
C ASN A 230 -10.98 16.46 11.42
N CYS A 231 -10.55 16.76 12.64
CA CYS A 231 -10.12 15.76 13.61
C CYS A 231 -11.27 14.81 14.00
N MET A 232 -12.46 15.35 14.23
CA MET A 232 -13.65 14.56 14.53
C MET A 232 -14.01 13.62 13.35
N TYR A 233 -13.91 14.11 12.12
CA TYR A 233 -14.18 13.33 10.91
C TYR A 233 -13.18 12.19 10.74
N ILE A 234 -11.89 12.46 10.86
CA ILE A 234 -10.83 11.44 10.81
C ILE A 234 -11.06 10.40 11.91
N ALA A 235 -11.26 10.84 13.16
CA ALA A 235 -11.48 9.94 14.29
C ALA A 235 -12.70 9.03 14.07
N HIS A 236 -13.79 9.57 13.51
CA HIS A 236 -14.97 8.77 13.17
C HIS A 236 -14.65 7.69 12.14
N HIS A 237 -13.94 8.02 11.06
CA HIS A 237 -13.56 7.04 10.05
C HIS A 237 -12.61 5.97 10.61
N LEU A 238 -11.67 6.35 11.48
CA LEU A 238 -10.72 5.43 12.13
C LEU A 238 -11.39 4.36 13.01
N LEU A 239 -12.65 4.54 13.42
CA LEU A 239 -13.40 3.49 14.11
C LEU A 239 -13.81 2.34 13.19
N THR A 240 -13.81 2.57 11.88
CA THR A 240 -14.34 1.65 10.85
C THR A 240 -13.29 1.25 9.80
N LEU A 241 -12.11 1.87 9.86
CA LEU A 241 -10.98 1.68 8.95
C LEU A 241 -10.21 0.39 9.29
#